data_AF-F0ZHL8-F1
#
_entry.id   AF-F0ZHL8-F1
#
_cell.length_a   1.000
_cell.length_b   1.000
_cell.length_c   1.000
_cell.angle_alpha   90.00
_cell.angle_beta   90.00
_cell.angle_gamma   90.00
#
_symmetry.space_group_name_H-M   'P 1'
#
loop_
_entity.id
_entity.type
_entity.pdbx_description
1 polymer ?
#
loop_
_entity_poly.entity_id
_entity_poly.type
_entity_poly.pdbx_seq_one_letter_code
_entity_poly.pdbx_strand_id
1 'polypeptide(L)' 'MNSNTVYSKHSRDTIKDGSSKKASEWLTSLKFPIEIISTLKVCVIDGGTLVFISDSLPNDV' A
#
# COMPACT_ATOMS: atom_id res chain seq x y z
N MET A 1 -5.41 8.08 -20.95
CA MET A 1 -6.00 7.26 -19.86
C MET A 1 -4.89 6.89 -18.88
N ASN A 2 -4.44 7.88 -18.11
CA ASN A 2 -3.47 7.72 -17.04
C ASN A 2 -4.22 7.21 -15.81
N SER A 3 -4.39 5.88 -15.73
CA SER A 3 -4.92 5.22 -14.54
C SER A 3 -3.87 5.30 -13.43
N ASN A 4 -3.64 6.52 -12.92
CA ASN A 4 -3.11 6.70 -11.58
C ASN A 4 -4.27 6.28 -10.70
N THR A 5 -4.25 5.04 -10.22
CA THR A 5 -5.11 4.62 -9.12
C THR A 5 -4.67 5.47 -7.93
N VAL A 6 -5.16 6.71 -7.85
CA VAL A 6 -4.75 7.67 -6.84
C VAL A 6 -5.00 7.00 -5.49
N TYR A 7 -4.02 7.11 -4.61
CA TYR A 7 -4.12 6.72 -3.20
C TYR A 7 -5.32 7.46 -2.59
N SER A 8 -6.50 6.88 -2.75
CA SER A 8 -7.79 7.47 -2.40
C SER A 8 -8.35 6.70 -1.22
N LYS A 9 -9.25 7.34 -0.46
CA LYS A 9 -9.89 6.71 0.70
C LYS A 9 -10.48 5.33 0.37
N HIS A 10 -11.13 5.20 -0.79
CA HIS A 10 -11.69 3.95 -1.29
C HIS A 10 -10.63 2.87 -1.58
N SER A 11 -9.47 3.28 -2.12
CA SER A 11 -8.34 2.39 -2.37
C SER A 11 -7.76 1.81 -1.06
N ARG A 12 -7.72 2.62 0.01
CA ARG A 12 -7.29 2.16 1.34
C ARG A 12 -8.26 1.18 1.98
N ASP A 13 -9.56 1.47 1.92
CA ASP A 13 -10.58 0.58 2.48
C ASP A 13 -10.56 -0.80 1.81
N THR A 14 -10.19 -0.86 0.53
CA THR A 14 -10.05 -2.12 -0.22
C THR A 14 -8.92 -3.01 0.30
N ILE A 15 -7.85 -2.41 0.84
CA ILE A 15 -6.66 -3.17 1.28
C ILE A 15 -6.55 -3.30 2.78
N LYS A 16 -7.31 -2.54 3.57
CA LYS A 16 -7.26 -2.55 5.04
C LYS A 16 -7.41 -3.96 5.64
N ASP A 17 -8.29 -4.78 5.07
CA ASP A 17 -8.50 -6.18 5.49
C ASP A 17 -7.78 -7.20 4.57
N GLY A 18 -6.87 -6.71 3.73
CA GLY A 18 -6.10 -7.49 2.77
C GLY A 18 -4.89 -8.16 3.40
N SER A 19 -4.60 -9.38 2.95
CA SER A 19 -3.36 -10.09 3.31
C SER A 19 -2.11 -9.37 2.78
N SER A 20 -0.93 -9.75 3.29
CA SER A 20 0.36 -9.23 2.81
C SER A 20 0.58 -9.40 1.31
N LYS A 21 0.04 -10.48 0.73
CA LYS A 21 0.01 -10.70 -0.72
C LYS A 21 -0.82 -9.63 -1.44
N LYS A 22 -2.05 -9.36 -0.98
CA LYS A 22 -2.93 -8.33 -1.55
C LYS A 22 -2.32 -6.93 -1.40
N ALA A 23 -1.69 -6.63 -0.27
CA ALA A 23 -0.99 -5.36 -0.04
C ALA A 23 0.14 -5.15 -1.06
N SER A 24 0.93 -6.20 -1.33
CA SER A 24 2.01 -6.17 -2.32
C SER A 24 1.52 -6.01 -3.75
N GLU A 25 0.46 -6.73 -4.14
CA GLU A 25 -0.19 -6.61 -5.46
C GLU A 25 -0.76 -5.20 -5.67
N TRP A 26 -1.36 -4.63 -4.62
CA TRP A 26 -1.88 -3.28 -4.65
C TRP A 26 -0.77 -2.25 -4.85
N LEU A 27 0.32 -2.30 -4.08
CA LEU A 27 1.47 -1.41 -4.27
C LEU A 27 2.10 -1.54 -5.66
N THR A 28 2.12 -2.76 -6.21
CA THR A 28 2.57 -3.00 -7.59
C THR A 28 1.65 -2.28 -8.59
N SER A 29 0.32 -2.34 -8.39
CA SER A 29 -0.65 -1.63 -9.23
C SER A 29 -0.52 -0.10 -9.15
N LEU A 30 -0.07 0.41 -7.99
CA LEU A 30 0.24 1.81 -7.75
C LEU A 30 1.62 2.23 -8.31
N LYS A 31 2.37 1.30 -8.90
CA LYS A 31 3.72 1.51 -9.44
C LYS A 31 4.70 2.01 -8.37
N PHE A 32 4.56 1.56 -7.12
CA PHE A 32 5.58 1.80 -6.10
C PHE A 32 6.92 1.14 -6.50
N PRO A 33 8.06 1.68 -6.02
CA PRO A 33 9.36 1.07 -6.22
C PRO A 33 9.40 -0.40 -5.79
N ILE A 34 10.01 -1.25 -6.62
CA ILE A 34 10.14 -2.68 -6.37
C ILE A 34 10.86 -2.96 -5.04
N GLU A 35 11.82 -2.13 -4.67
CA GLU A 35 12.58 -2.26 -3.41
C GLU A 35 11.67 -2.13 -2.18
N ILE A 36 10.72 -1.18 -2.22
CA ILE A 36 9.72 -1.00 -1.15
C ILE A 36 8.79 -2.21 -1.09
N ILE A 37 8.29 -2.65 -2.24
CA ILE A 37 7.38 -3.82 -2.33
C ILE A 37 8.10 -5.09 -1.82
N SER A 38 9.36 -5.27 -2.19
CA SER A 38 10.18 -6.42 -1.77
C SER A 38 10.40 -6.42 -0.26
N THR A 39 10.74 -5.28 0.31
CA THR A 39 10.93 -5.11 1.76
C THR A 39 9.64 -5.46 2.51
N LEU A 40 8.49 -4.95 2.06
CA LEU A 40 7.19 -5.23 2.70
C LEU A 40 6.80 -6.71 2.61
N LYS A 41 7.15 -7.41 1.53
CA LYS A 41 6.96 -8.86 1.40
C LYS A 41 7.76 -9.65 2.43
N VAL A 42 9.04 -9.28 2.64
CA VAL A 42 9.91 -9.93 3.62
C VAL A 42 9.40 -9.69 5.05
N CYS A 43 8.90 -8.50 5.33
CA CYS A 43 8.34 -8.15 6.64
C CYS A 43 6.91 -8.68 6.88
N VAL A 44 6.30 -9.35 5.90
CA VAL A 44 4.94 -9.90 5.97
C VAL A 44 3.90 -8.84 6.39
N ILE A 45 4.05 -7.62 5.89
CA ILE A 45 3.15 -6.50 6.23
C ILE A 45 1.79 -6.72 5.55
N ASP A 46 0.74 -6.91 6.34
CA ASP A 46 -0.64 -6.92 5.87
C ASP A 46 -1.14 -5.51 5.54
N GLY A 47 -2.30 -5.44 4.90
CA GLY A 47 -2.84 -4.16 4.47
C GLY A 47 -3.29 -3.26 5.62
N GLY A 48 -3.74 -3.82 6.74
CA GLY A 48 -4.11 -3.03 7.92
C GLY A 48 -2.91 -2.32 8.52
N THR A 49 -1.80 -3.05 8.65
CA THR A 49 -0.50 -2.54 9.10
C THR A 49 0.04 -1.50 8.11
N LEU A 50 -0.10 -1.73 6.80
CA LEU A 50 0.31 -0.78 5.76
C LEU A 50 -0.46 0.54 5.84
N VAL A 51 -1.79 0.48 6.07
CA VAL A 51 -2.62 1.69 6.26
C VAL A 51 -2.21 2.42 7.53
N PHE A 52 -2.00 1.70 8.63
CA PHE A 52 -1.55 2.29 9.89
C PHE A 52 -0.22 3.03 9.74
N ILE A 53 0.78 2.43 9.08
CA ILE A 53 2.06 3.09 8.79
C ILE A 53 1.84 4.33 7.95
N SER A 54 1.02 4.24 6.89
CA SER A 54 0.74 5.36 6.00
C SER A 54 0.08 6.53 6.74
N ASP A 55 -0.86 6.25 7.64
CA ASP A 55 -1.55 7.26 8.44
C ASP A 55 -0.67 7.84 9.57
N SER A 56 0.36 7.09 9.99
CA SER A 56 1.30 7.50 11.05
C SER A 56 2.48 8.31 10.53
N LEU A 57 2.74 8.26 9.22
CA LEU A 57 3.73 9.13 8.60
C LEU A 57 3.17 10.56 8.60
N PRO A 58 3.92 11.56 9.10
CA PRO A 58 3.51 12.94 8.93
C PRO A 58 3.29 13.18 7.43
N ASN A 59 2.15 13.77 7.07
CA ASN A 59 1.99 14.31 5.73
C ASN A 59 3.08 15.39 5.61
N ASP A 60 4.21 15.06 5.01
CA ASP A 60 5.19 16.07 4.63
C ASP A 60 4.46 17.13 3.80
N VAL A 61 4.58 18.37 4.29
CA VAL A 61 3.86 19.60 3.88
C VAL A 61 4.19 19.97 2.43
#